data_AF-A0AA39I591-F1
#
_entry.id   AF-A0AA39I591-F1
#
_cell.length_a   1.000
_cell.length_b   1.000
_cell.length_c   1.000
_cell.angle_alpha   90.00
_cell.angle_beta   90.00
_cell.angle_gamma   90.00
#
_symmetry.space_group_name_H-M   'P 1'
#
loop_
_entity.id
_entity.type
_entity.pdbx_description
1 polymer ?
#
loop_
_entity_poly.entity_id
_entity_poly.type
_entity_poly.pdbx_seq_one_letter_code
_entity_poly.pdbx_strand_id
1 'polypeptide(L)'
;MMRRRLIEGLSVDIEKEKRFNEAFTTVLGLPLTRTLHVLTSDVESSRQLTSTFQESHKDAQCDFSFLVLKAAWDLQPERPSTLAPFLAVHQNAFEKMYRNRYRQRKFVWIPNSSYAEVTGSCFSRKFIFVVSASQMALLLSSEDDRIDLWKKWKGVLPRSASRGGKRTQEADRLLLVEAAIVKIAKSRGRVAHGELLAEVVDRTRRILEPDTSLFKQATEKLIEREFIRRAEGDDAYVYIP
;
A
#
# COMPACT_ATOMS: atom_id res chain seq x y z
N MET A 1 0.26 -10.29 -0.12
CA MET A 1 1.49 -10.90 -0.68
C MET A 1 2.27 -9.93 -1.58
N MET A 2 1.64 -9.29 -2.58
CA MET A 2 2.33 -8.38 -3.52
C MET A 2 2.94 -7.13 -2.87
N ARG A 3 2.23 -6.46 -1.95
CA ARG A 3 2.75 -5.28 -1.20
C ARG A 3 4.12 -5.55 -0.56
N ARG A 4 4.24 -6.66 0.17
CA ARG A 4 5.48 -7.06 0.85
C ARG A 4 6.63 -7.28 -0.13
N ARG A 5 6.37 -8.04 -1.21
CA ARG A 5 7.36 -8.29 -2.28
C ARG A 5 7.87 -7.01 -2.93
N LEU A 6 6.97 -6.06 -3.20
CA LEU A 6 7.34 -4.78 -3.80
C LEU A 6 8.20 -3.91 -2.86
N ILE A 7 7.88 -3.88 -1.56
CA ILE A 7 8.67 -3.14 -0.54
C ILE A 7 10.04 -3.78 -0.35
N GLU A 8 10.11 -5.10 -0.22
CA GLU A 8 11.36 -5.84 -0.02
C GLU A 8 12.20 -5.93 -1.30
N GLY A 9 11.68 -5.48 -2.45
CA GLY A 9 12.39 -5.54 -3.73
C GLY A 9 12.52 -6.96 -4.29
N LEU A 10 11.69 -7.89 -3.83
CA LEU A 10 11.61 -9.27 -4.31
C LEU A 10 10.88 -9.40 -5.67
N SER A 11 10.38 -8.28 -6.20
CA SER A 11 9.82 -8.22 -7.55
C SER A 11 10.96 -8.30 -8.56
N VAL A 12 11.05 -9.44 -9.25
CA VAL A 12 12.10 -9.75 -10.24
C VAL A 12 11.97 -8.86 -11.48
N ASP A 13 10.74 -8.49 -11.86
CA ASP A 13 10.48 -7.71 -13.06
C ASP A 13 9.16 -6.93 -12.90
N ILE A 14 9.26 -5.61 -12.89
CA ILE A 14 8.09 -4.74 -12.70
C ILE A 14 7.17 -4.75 -13.92
N GLU A 15 7.71 -5.02 -15.12
CA GLU A 15 6.96 -5.05 -16.37
C GLU A 15 6.10 -6.31 -16.46
N LYS A 16 6.63 -7.44 -15.97
CA LYS A 16 5.83 -8.68 -15.81
C LYS A 16 4.72 -8.49 -14.79
N GLU A 17 4.98 -7.79 -13.70
CA GLU A 17 3.94 -7.49 -12.70
C GLU A 17 2.86 -6.54 -13.24
N LYS A 18 3.22 -5.56 -14.09
CA LYS A 18 2.24 -4.73 -14.81
C LYS A 18 1.36 -5.55 -15.76
N ARG A 19 1.97 -6.41 -16.59
CA ARG A 19 1.24 -7.30 -17.51
C ARG A 19 0.31 -8.25 -16.77
N PHE A 20 0.75 -8.79 -15.63
CA PHE A 20 -0.11 -9.58 -14.76
C PHE A 20 -1.31 -8.75 -14.26
N ASN A 21 -1.08 -7.53 -13.80
CA ASN A 21 -2.17 -6.65 -13.33
C ASN A 21 -3.16 -6.32 -14.44
N GLU A 22 -2.69 -6.10 -15.68
CA GLU A 22 -3.56 -5.87 -16.85
C GLU A 22 -4.44 -7.08 -17.14
N ALA A 23 -3.84 -8.28 -17.24
CA ALA A 23 -4.60 -9.52 -17.44
C ALA A 23 -5.60 -9.77 -16.30
N PHE A 24 -5.20 -9.47 -15.06
CA PHE A 24 -6.07 -9.60 -13.88
C PHE A 24 -7.21 -8.58 -13.91
N THR A 25 -6.98 -7.36 -14.42
CA THR A 25 -8.00 -6.35 -14.66
C THR A 25 -9.02 -6.81 -15.71
N THR A 26 -8.58 -7.50 -16.76
CA THR A 26 -9.50 -8.06 -17.76
C THR A 26 -10.46 -9.08 -17.13
N VAL A 27 -10.00 -9.87 -16.16
CA VAL A 27 -10.81 -10.93 -15.53
C VAL A 27 -11.74 -10.38 -14.42
N LEU A 28 -11.24 -9.49 -13.56
CA LEU A 28 -11.96 -9.04 -12.36
C LEU A 28 -12.53 -7.62 -12.46
N GLY A 29 -12.10 -6.84 -13.46
CA GLY A 29 -12.48 -5.45 -13.64
C GLY A 29 -11.64 -4.46 -12.83
N LEU A 30 -11.58 -3.24 -13.35
CA LEU A 30 -10.76 -2.15 -12.80
C LEU A 30 -11.04 -1.80 -11.32
N PRO A 31 -12.29 -1.81 -10.81
CA PRO A 31 -12.56 -1.43 -9.42
C PRO A 31 -11.78 -2.27 -8.40
N LEU A 32 -11.58 -3.56 -8.70
CA LEU A 32 -10.91 -4.50 -7.80
C LEU A 32 -9.39 -4.51 -7.94
N THR A 33 -8.88 -4.14 -9.12
CA THR A 33 -7.46 -4.16 -9.42
C THR A 33 -6.80 -2.78 -9.33
N ARG A 34 -7.58 -1.71 -9.13
CA ARG A 34 -7.09 -0.32 -9.07
C ARG A 34 -5.96 -0.16 -8.06
N THR A 35 -6.07 -0.78 -6.90
CA THR A 35 -5.04 -0.74 -5.85
C THR A 35 -3.73 -1.33 -6.37
N LEU A 36 -3.75 -2.48 -7.05
CA LEU A 36 -2.54 -3.14 -7.57
C LEU A 36 -1.80 -2.26 -8.59
N HIS A 37 -2.54 -1.59 -9.48
CA HIS A 37 -1.98 -0.64 -10.43
C HIS A 37 -1.33 0.56 -9.73
N VAL A 38 -1.97 1.12 -8.69
CA VAL A 38 -1.40 2.20 -7.89
C VAL A 38 -0.12 1.76 -7.18
N LEU A 39 -0.12 0.58 -6.56
CA LEU A 39 1.06 0.04 -5.87
C LEU A 39 2.25 -0.09 -6.84
N THR A 40 2.02 -0.67 -8.01
CA THR A 40 3.10 -0.93 -8.99
C THR A 40 3.65 0.39 -9.56
N SER A 41 2.77 1.33 -9.90
CA SER A 41 3.14 2.67 -10.38
C SER A 41 3.91 3.49 -9.34
N ASP A 42 3.54 3.36 -8.05
CA ASP A 42 4.23 4.06 -6.96
C ASP A 42 5.67 3.58 -6.77
N VAL A 43 5.91 2.26 -6.87
CA VAL A 43 7.27 1.70 -6.77
C VAL A 43 8.14 2.19 -7.91
N GLU A 44 7.62 2.21 -9.13
CA GLU A 44 8.33 2.70 -10.30
C GLU A 44 8.70 4.18 -10.17
N SER A 45 7.73 5.02 -9.81
CA SER A 45 7.96 6.45 -9.56
C SER A 45 9.00 6.67 -8.46
N SER A 46 8.98 5.83 -7.42
CA SER A 46 9.95 5.91 -6.32
C SER A 46 11.36 5.51 -6.74
N ARG A 47 11.50 4.50 -7.60
CA ARG A 47 12.79 4.07 -8.16
C ARG A 47 13.41 5.19 -8.99
N GLN A 48 12.62 5.87 -9.83
CA GLN A 48 13.08 7.03 -10.58
C GLN A 48 13.57 8.16 -9.66
N LEU A 49 12.83 8.47 -8.59
CA LEU A 49 13.24 9.46 -7.59
C LEU A 49 14.55 9.07 -6.89
N THR A 50 14.70 7.79 -6.57
CA THR A 50 15.94 7.26 -5.98
C THR A 50 17.11 7.44 -6.93
N SER A 51 16.97 7.07 -8.21
CA SER A 51 18.05 7.22 -9.19
C SER A 51 18.49 8.67 -9.35
N THR A 52 17.54 9.61 -9.44
CA THR A 52 17.90 11.04 -9.51
C THR A 52 18.60 11.52 -8.23
N PHE A 53 18.20 11.02 -7.06
CA PHE A 53 18.87 11.37 -5.80
C PHE A 53 20.29 10.81 -5.74
N GLN A 54 20.47 9.53 -6.10
CA GLN A 54 21.77 8.87 -6.16
C GLN A 54 22.74 9.59 -7.11
N GLU A 55 22.25 10.07 -8.27
CA GLU A 55 23.06 10.86 -9.20
C GLU A 55 23.58 12.17 -8.58
N SER A 56 22.77 12.81 -7.74
CA SER A 56 23.15 14.03 -7.02
C SER A 56 24.00 13.78 -5.76
N HIS A 57 24.10 12.54 -5.29
CA HIS A 57 24.77 12.14 -4.05
C HIS A 57 25.73 10.96 -4.28
N LYS A 58 26.44 10.93 -5.42
CA LYS A 58 27.36 9.84 -5.78
C LYS A 58 28.54 9.69 -4.82
N ASP A 59 28.95 10.78 -4.18
CA ASP A 59 30.07 10.80 -3.22
C ASP A 59 29.66 10.37 -1.81
N ALA A 60 28.41 9.93 -1.62
CA ALA A 60 27.95 9.46 -0.33
C ALA A 60 28.64 8.13 0.03
N GLN A 61 28.96 7.99 1.32
CA GLN A 61 29.64 6.81 1.86
C GLN A 61 28.79 5.52 1.78
N CYS A 62 27.47 5.64 1.52
CA CYS A 62 26.52 4.53 1.47
C CYS A 62 25.52 4.71 0.32
N ASP A 63 25.06 3.61 -0.27
CA ASP A 63 23.99 3.62 -1.27
C ASP A 63 22.62 3.77 -0.60
N PHE A 64 21.94 4.88 -0.87
CA PHE A 64 20.60 5.15 -0.36
C PHE A 64 19.54 4.81 -1.39
N SER A 65 18.48 4.13 -0.96
CA SER A 65 17.27 3.88 -1.74
C SER A 65 16.04 4.35 -0.99
N PHE A 66 15.15 5.08 -1.65
CA PHE A 66 13.96 5.65 -1.03
C PHE A 66 12.70 5.17 -1.74
N LEU A 67 11.75 4.62 -0.98
CA LEU A 67 10.42 4.27 -1.48
C LEU A 67 9.40 5.30 -1.02
N VAL A 68 8.83 6.07 -1.95
CA VAL A 68 7.79 7.07 -1.70
C VAL A 68 6.43 6.55 -2.16
N LEU A 69 5.65 6.07 -1.22
CA LEU A 69 4.45 5.25 -1.42
C LEU A 69 3.18 6.06 -1.12
N LYS A 70 2.09 5.93 -1.88
CA LYS A 70 0.83 6.65 -1.58
C LYS A 70 0.01 5.93 -0.49
N ALA A 71 -1.15 6.51 -0.15
CA ALA A 71 -2.06 5.97 0.87
C ALA A 71 -2.55 4.53 0.58
N ALA A 72 -2.49 4.08 -0.68
CA ALA A 72 -2.91 2.73 -1.10
C ALA A 72 -2.10 1.58 -0.48
N TRP A 73 -0.96 1.88 0.14
CA TRP A 73 -0.07 0.90 0.77
C TRP A 73 -0.45 0.54 2.21
N ASP A 74 -1.24 1.41 2.86
CA ASP A 74 -1.73 1.23 4.23
C ASP A 74 -0.62 0.95 5.25
N LEU A 75 0.53 1.60 5.06
CA LEU A 75 1.67 1.47 5.96
C LEU A 75 1.46 2.40 7.15
N GLN A 76 1.63 1.87 8.36
CA GLN A 76 1.54 2.65 9.59
C GLN A 76 2.92 2.93 10.16
N PRO A 77 3.21 4.18 10.56
CA PRO A 77 4.32 4.44 11.45
C PRO A 77 3.94 3.84 12.81
N GLU A 78 4.44 2.64 13.09
CA GLU A 78 4.50 2.19 14.48
C GLU A 78 5.53 3.05 15.23
N ARG A 79 5.46 3.04 16.58
CA ARG A 79 6.23 3.85 17.55
C ARG A 79 7.45 4.58 16.96
N PRO A 80 7.65 5.89 17.26
CA PRO A 80 8.82 6.61 16.78
C PRO A 80 10.08 5.86 17.23
N SER A 81 10.75 5.24 16.26
CA SER A 81 12.03 4.58 16.47
C SER A 81 13.11 5.61 16.17
N THR A 82 14.02 5.78 17.14
CA THR A 82 15.14 6.69 17.02
C THR A 82 16.06 6.16 15.93
N LEU A 83 16.11 6.88 14.81
CA LEU A 83 17.02 6.56 13.72
C LEU A 83 18.41 7.08 14.06
N ALA A 84 19.46 6.39 13.60
CA ALA A 84 20.83 6.81 13.85
C ALA A 84 21.11 8.22 13.26
N PRO A 85 21.85 9.11 13.97
CA PRO A 85 22.11 10.48 13.52
C PRO A 85 22.73 10.59 12.12
N PHE A 86 23.60 9.65 11.74
CA PHE A 86 24.21 9.59 10.41
C PHE A 86 23.17 9.47 9.29
N LEU A 87 22.14 8.65 9.49
CA LEU A 87 21.06 8.47 8.51
C LEU A 87 20.17 9.70 8.41
N ALA A 88 20.01 10.45 9.51
CA ALA A 88 19.21 11.67 9.54
C ALA A 88 19.73 12.73 8.56
N VAL A 89 21.05 12.79 8.32
CA VAL A 89 21.65 13.70 7.32
C VAL A 89 21.12 13.40 5.92
N HIS A 90 21.16 12.13 5.52
CA HIS A 90 20.69 11.70 4.20
C HIS A 90 19.17 11.77 4.07
N GLN A 91 18.43 11.49 5.15
CA GLN A 91 17.00 11.73 5.19
C GLN A 91 16.68 13.20 4.93
N ASN A 92 17.30 14.12 5.66
CA ASN A 92 17.09 15.57 5.51
C ASN A 92 17.44 16.07 4.10
N ALA A 93 18.53 15.55 3.51
CA ALA A 93 18.90 15.85 2.13
C ALA A 93 17.82 15.40 1.14
N PHE A 94 17.31 14.18 1.30
CA PHE A 94 16.20 13.68 0.48
C PHE A 94 14.92 14.49 0.71
N GLU A 95 14.60 14.86 1.95
CA GLU A 95 13.44 15.71 2.25
C GLU A 95 13.52 17.05 1.53
N LYS A 96 14.69 17.69 1.53
CA LYS A 96 14.93 18.97 0.87
C LYS A 96 14.74 18.85 -0.64
N MET A 97 15.34 17.82 -1.26
CA MET A 97 15.14 17.53 -2.69
C MET A 97 13.66 17.30 -3.00
N TYR A 98 12.96 16.52 -2.17
CA TYR A 98 11.56 16.18 -2.39
C TYR A 98 10.63 17.39 -2.23
N ARG A 99 10.85 18.24 -1.22
CA ARG A 99 10.08 19.49 -1.02
C ARG A 99 10.24 20.45 -2.18
N ASN A 100 11.46 20.59 -2.72
CA ASN A 100 11.72 21.43 -3.88
C ASN A 100 10.95 20.95 -5.12
N ARG A 101 10.86 19.63 -5.31
CA ARG A 101 10.13 19.03 -6.44
C ARG A 101 8.60 19.01 -6.23
N TYR A 102 8.14 18.85 -4.98
CA TYR A 102 6.72 18.69 -4.64
C TYR A 102 6.31 19.59 -3.46
N ARG A 103 6.09 20.88 -3.74
CA ARG A 103 5.84 21.95 -2.75
C ARG A 103 4.65 21.75 -1.80
N GLN A 104 3.69 20.88 -2.10
CA GLN A 104 2.46 20.71 -1.30
C GLN A 104 2.31 19.33 -0.63
N ARG A 105 3.35 18.49 -0.61
CA ARG A 105 3.21 17.10 -0.15
C ARG A 105 4.00 16.88 1.13
N LYS A 106 3.29 16.45 2.17
CA LYS A 106 3.87 15.98 3.44
C LYS A 106 4.03 14.46 3.37
N PHE A 107 5.11 13.94 3.91
CA PHE A 107 5.35 12.51 4.06
C PHE A 107 5.73 12.22 5.51
N VAL A 108 5.63 10.96 5.89
CA VAL A 108 6.02 10.46 7.21
C VAL A 108 7.00 9.33 6.99
N TRP A 109 8.09 9.27 7.75
CA TRP A 109 9.03 8.15 7.72
C TRP A 109 8.43 6.92 8.40
N ILE A 110 8.62 5.73 7.80
CA ILE A 110 8.32 4.44 8.45
C ILE A 110 9.63 3.65 8.59
N PRO A 111 10.34 3.81 9.71
CA PRO A 111 11.60 3.12 9.91
C PRO A 111 11.41 1.60 10.04
N ASN A 112 10.28 1.13 10.56
CA ASN A 112 10.05 -0.31 10.79
C ASN A 112 9.95 -1.13 9.49
N SER A 113 9.56 -0.49 8.39
CA SER A 113 9.54 -1.10 7.05
C SER A 113 10.84 -0.87 6.27
N SER A 114 11.79 -0.14 6.88
CA SER A 114 13.09 0.16 6.31
C SER A 114 14.11 -0.90 6.74
N TYR A 115 15.01 -1.27 5.83
CA TYR A 115 16.05 -2.25 6.09
C TYR A 115 17.38 -1.77 5.50
N ALA A 116 18.47 -2.34 6.01
CA ALA A 116 19.82 -2.01 5.60
C ALA A 116 20.67 -3.28 5.49
N GLU A 117 21.68 -3.22 4.62
CA GLU A 117 22.72 -4.21 4.49
C GLU A 117 23.98 -3.71 5.21
N VAL A 118 24.41 -4.47 6.23
CA VAL A 118 25.54 -4.14 7.11
C VAL A 118 26.61 -5.20 6.94
N THR A 119 27.87 -4.81 6.76
CA THR A 119 28.98 -5.75 6.65
C THR A 119 29.71 -5.88 8.00
N GLY A 120 29.61 -7.02 8.67
CA GLY A 120 30.40 -7.27 9.87
C GLY A 120 31.78 -7.81 9.53
N SER A 121 32.84 -7.13 9.99
CA SER A 121 34.24 -7.61 9.95
C SER A 121 34.72 -8.12 11.31
N CYS A 122 33.87 -8.08 12.33
CA CYS A 122 34.12 -8.58 13.70
C CYS A 122 34.25 -10.10 13.84
N PHE A 123 33.99 -10.87 12.77
CA PHE A 123 34.14 -12.32 12.74
C PHE A 123 35.35 -12.74 11.89
N SER A 124 35.77 -14.00 12.02
CA SER A 124 36.86 -14.58 11.20
C SER A 124 36.61 -14.52 9.70
N ARG A 125 35.36 -14.29 9.28
CA ARG A 125 34.93 -14.09 7.89
C ARG A 125 34.03 -12.86 7.80
N LYS A 126 34.04 -12.18 6.65
CA LYS A 126 33.13 -11.07 6.39
C LYS A 126 31.70 -11.58 6.22
N PHE A 127 30.76 -11.05 6.99
CA PHE A 127 29.33 -11.36 6.89
C PHE A 127 28.55 -10.13 6.44
N ILE A 128 27.49 -10.35 5.67
CA ILE A 128 26.52 -9.30 5.31
C ILE A 128 25.22 -9.61 6.05
N PHE A 129 24.80 -8.69 6.91
CA PHE A 129 23.57 -8.77 7.67
C PHE A 129 22.52 -7.88 7.03
N VAL A 130 21.35 -8.44 6.77
CA VAL A 130 20.15 -7.66 6.42
C VAL A 130 19.41 -7.37 7.72
N VAL A 131 19.40 -6.11 8.14
CA VAL A 131 18.88 -5.69 9.44
C VAL A 131 17.78 -4.65 9.26
N SER A 132 16.79 -4.68 10.15
CA SER A 132 15.79 -3.61 10.24
C SER A 132 16.43 -2.29 10.67
N ALA A 133 15.76 -1.17 10.45
CA ALA A 133 16.26 0.13 10.91
C ALA A 133 16.55 0.18 12.42
N SER A 134 15.75 -0.51 13.23
CA SER A 134 15.95 -0.59 14.68
C SER A 134 17.14 -1.47 15.05
N GLN A 135 17.29 -2.63 14.40
CA GLN A 135 18.46 -3.50 14.60
C GLN A 135 19.74 -2.79 14.19
N MET A 136 19.71 -2.05 13.08
CA MET A 136 20.83 -1.23 12.65
C MET A 136 21.15 -0.11 13.64
N ALA A 137 20.15 0.58 14.19
CA ALA A 137 20.38 1.63 15.19
C ALA A 137 21.08 1.07 16.45
N LEU A 138 20.72 -0.16 16.86
CA LEU A 138 21.39 -0.86 17.95
C LEU A 138 22.85 -1.22 17.59
N LEU A 139 23.08 -1.77 16.40
CA LEU A 139 24.43 -2.11 15.92
C LEU A 139 25.32 -0.86 15.82
N LEU A 140 24.74 0.27 15.41
CA LEU A 140 25.41 1.57 15.32
C LEU A 140 25.73 2.21 16.66
N SER A 141 24.89 1.95 17.67
CA SER A 141 25.13 2.46 19.03
C SER A 141 26.22 1.68 19.77
N SER A 142 26.61 0.50 19.26
CA SER A 142 27.77 -0.21 19.79
C SER A 142 29.04 0.40 19.21
N GLU A 143 29.96 0.85 20.07
CA GLU A 143 31.27 1.42 19.73
C GLU A 143 32.27 0.37 19.19
N ASP A 144 31.76 -0.71 18.57
CA ASP A 144 32.61 -1.74 18.00
C ASP A 144 33.02 -1.34 16.58
N ASP A 145 34.23 -0.78 16.45
CA ASP A 145 34.88 -0.37 15.19
C ASP A 145 35.00 -1.51 14.14
N ARG A 146 34.64 -2.74 14.52
CA ARG A 146 34.63 -3.93 13.66
C ARG A 146 33.30 -4.17 12.93
N ILE A 147 32.34 -3.24 13.05
CA ILE A 147 31.07 -3.27 12.31
C ILE A 147 31.12 -2.23 11.19
N ASP A 148 31.49 -2.68 9.99
CA ASP A 148 31.57 -1.87 8.78
C ASP A 148 30.20 -1.76 8.08
N LEU A 149 29.47 -0.66 8.28
CA LEU A 149 28.15 -0.47 7.67
C LEU A 149 28.17 -0.12 6.17
N TRP A 150 28.65 -0.99 5.28
CA TRP A 150 28.73 -0.61 3.87
C TRP A 150 28.14 -1.66 2.96
N LYS A 151 27.01 -1.29 2.32
CA LYS A 151 26.65 -1.58 0.93
C LYS A 151 25.30 -0.99 0.51
N LYS A 152 24.30 -0.87 1.39
CA LYS A 152 22.97 -0.40 0.99
C LYS A 152 22.05 -0.05 2.16
N TRP A 153 21.34 1.08 2.09
CA TRP A 153 20.25 1.44 2.99
C TRP A 153 18.97 1.73 2.21
N LYS A 154 17.82 1.19 2.67
CA LYS A 154 16.53 1.43 2.04
C LYS A 154 15.52 2.03 3.02
N GLY A 155 15.20 3.30 2.81
CA GLY A 155 14.17 4.04 3.55
C GLY A 155 12.79 3.91 2.90
N VAL A 156 11.75 3.71 3.73
CA VAL A 156 10.36 3.60 3.27
C VAL A 156 9.52 4.76 3.83
N LEU A 157 8.76 5.42 2.94
CA LEU A 157 8.02 6.65 3.16
C LEU A 157 6.59 6.56 2.58
N PRO A 158 5.54 6.55 3.39
CA PRO A 158 4.19 6.88 2.92
C PRO A 158 3.99 8.40 2.77
N ARG A 159 3.33 8.79 1.69
CA ARG A 159 2.96 10.15 1.28
C ARG A 159 1.66 10.65 1.91
N SER A 160 1.03 9.83 2.74
CA SER A 160 -0.05 10.22 3.64
C SER A 160 -0.24 9.05 4.60
N ALA A 161 0.12 9.25 5.88
CA ALA A 161 -0.18 8.31 6.94
C ALA A 161 -1.70 8.32 7.18
N SER A 162 -2.43 7.57 6.36
CA SER A 162 -3.86 7.33 6.61
C SER A 162 -3.98 6.36 7.78
N ARG A 163 -4.74 6.75 8.81
CA ARG A 163 -5.18 5.87 9.91
C ARG A 163 -6.14 4.80 9.35
N GLY A 164 -5.64 3.81 8.59
CA GLY A 164 -6.48 3.03 7.67
C GLY A 164 -6.53 1.51 7.82
N GLY A 165 -5.55 0.87 8.47
CA GLY A 165 -5.27 -0.58 8.45
C GLY A 165 -6.44 -1.59 8.47
N LYS A 166 -7.48 -1.33 9.26
CA LYS A 166 -8.69 -2.17 9.31
C LYS A 166 -9.84 -1.62 8.47
N ARG A 167 -9.91 -0.29 8.31
CA ARG A 167 -10.96 0.40 7.56
C ARG A 167 -10.89 0.09 6.06
N THR A 168 -9.70 -0.12 5.51
CA THR A 168 -9.50 -0.36 4.07
C THR A 168 -10.03 -1.73 3.63
N GLN A 169 -9.75 -2.80 4.40
CA GLN A 169 -10.19 -4.14 4.01
C GLN A 169 -11.71 -4.34 4.15
N GLU A 170 -12.30 -3.79 5.22
CA GLU A 170 -13.76 -3.76 5.39
C GLU A 170 -14.43 -2.82 4.39
N ALA A 171 -13.83 -1.66 4.09
CA ALA A 171 -14.35 -0.75 3.06
C ALA A 171 -14.27 -1.35 1.65
N ASP A 172 -13.21 -2.08 1.32
CA ASP A 172 -13.08 -2.75 0.02
C ASP A 172 -14.12 -3.87 -0.13
N ARG A 173 -14.38 -4.63 0.95
CA ARG A 173 -15.47 -5.61 1.01
C ARG A 173 -16.83 -4.96 0.83
N LEU A 174 -17.07 -3.84 1.51
CA LEU A 174 -18.30 -3.09 1.39
C LEU A 174 -18.49 -2.53 -0.02
N LEU A 175 -17.44 -1.97 -0.63
CA LEU A 175 -17.46 -1.43 -1.99
C LEU A 175 -17.77 -2.51 -3.04
N LEU A 176 -17.24 -3.73 -2.87
CA LEU A 176 -17.56 -4.87 -3.74
C LEU A 176 -19.06 -5.20 -3.69
N VAL A 177 -19.62 -5.25 -2.48
CA VAL A 177 -21.05 -5.53 -2.27
C VAL A 177 -21.90 -4.38 -2.83
N GLU A 178 -21.55 -3.12 -2.58
CA GLU A 178 -22.21 -1.94 -3.16
C GLU A 178 -22.24 -2.01 -4.70
N ALA A 179 -21.10 -2.30 -5.33
CA ALA A 179 -20.99 -2.41 -6.78
C ALA A 179 -21.81 -3.58 -7.35
N ALA A 180 -21.85 -4.72 -6.65
CA ALA A 180 -22.66 -5.86 -7.03
C ALA A 180 -24.16 -5.53 -6.98
N ILE A 181 -24.61 -4.88 -5.90
CA ILE A 181 -25.99 -4.42 -5.72
C ILE A 181 -26.39 -3.46 -6.84
N VAL A 182 -25.60 -2.41 -7.09
CA VAL A 182 -25.90 -1.42 -8.13
C VAL A 182 -25.98 -2.07 -9.51
N LYS A 183 -25.08 -3.01 -9.82
CA LYS A 183 -25.08 -3.73 -11.11
C LYS A 183 -26.31 -4.62 -11.28
N ILE A 184 -26.78 -5.26 -10.21
CA ILE A 184 -28.01 -6.07 -10.21
C ILE A 184 -29.24 -5.15 -10.33
N ALA A 185 -29.36 -4.15 -9.45
CA ALA A 185 -30.49 -3.23 -9.40
C ALA A 185 -30.67 -2.49 -10.73
N LYS A 186 -29.58 -1.99 -11.33
CA LYS A 186 -29.59 -1.36 -12.65
C LYS A 186 -30.06 -2.28 -13.76
N SER A 187 -29.74 -3.57 -13.68
CA SER A 187 -30.13 -4.57 -14.70
C SER A 187 -31.59 -4.99 -14.60
N ARG A 188 -32.15 -5.03 -13.39
CA ARG A 188 -33.49 -5.57 -13.11
C ARG A 188 -34.55 -4.48 -12.92
N GLY A 189 -34.14 -3.25 -12.61
CA GLY A 189 -35.02 -2.11 -12.30
C GLY A 189 -35.68 -2.21 -10.92
N ARG A 190 -36.23 -3.38 -10.56
CA ARG A 190 -36.81 -3.71 -9.25
C ARG A 190 -36.39 -5.13 -8.84
N VAL A 191 -35.97 -5.33 -7.58
CA VAL A 191 -35.53 -6.64 -7.04
C VAL A 191 -35.97 -6.80 -5.58
N ALA A 192 -36.49 -7.96 -5.21
CA ALA A 192 -36.85 -8.28 -3.82
C ALA A 192 -35.60 -8.46 -2.93
N HIS A 193 -35.69 -8.17 -1.63
CA HIS A 193 -34.54 -8.24 -0.71
C HIS A 193 -33.85 -9.62 -0.70
N GLY A 194 -34.63 -10.69 -0.59
CA GLY A 194 -34.11 -12.06 -0.58
C GLY A 194 -33.42 -12.46 -1.89
N GLU A 195 -34.01 -12.07 -3.03
CA GLU A 195 -33.41 -12.32 -4.36
C GLU A 195 -32.13 -11.54 -4.55
N LEU A 196 -32.10 -10.27 -4.13
CA LEU A 196 -30.92 -9.41 -4.22
C LEU A 196 -29.77 -9.98 -3.39
N LEU A 197 -30.05 -10.43 -2.17
CA LEU A 197 -29.04 -11.05 -1.30
C LEU A 197 -28.48 -12.33 -1.93
N ALA A 198 -29.34 -13.23 -2.41
CA ALA A 198 -28.92 -14.48 -3.04
C ALA A 198 -28.05 -14.24 -4.27
N GLU A 199 -28.43 -13.28 -5.12
CA GLU A 199 -27.69 -12.98 -6.35
C GLU A 199 -26.36 -12.25 -6.06
N VAL A 200 -26.31 -11.40 -5.03
CA VAL A 200 -25.05 -10.79 -4.54
C VAL A 200 -24.11 -11.85 -3.98
N VAL A 201 -24.60 -12.77 -3.16
CA VAL A 201 -23.80 -13.89 -2.63
C VAL A 201 -23.25 -14.71 -3.80
N ASP A 202 -24.09 -15.10 -4.76
CA ASP A 202 -23.64 -15.92 -5.89
C ASP A 202 -22.58 -15.20 -6.75
N ARG A 203 -22.75 -13.91 -7.03
CA ARG A 203 -21.77 -13.12 -7.80
C ARG A 203 -20.47 -12.88 -7.06
N THR A 204 -20.51 -12.77 -5.74
CA THR A 204 -19.33 -12.43 -4.93
C THR A 204 -18.63 -13.66 -4.35
N ARG A 205 -19.25 -14.85 -4.35
CA ARG A 205 -18.75 -16.08 -3.70
C ARG A 205 -17.30 -16.47 -4.02
N ARG A 206 -16.79 -16.10 -5.21
CA ARG A 206 -15.41 -16.39 -5.63
C ARG A 206 -14.37 -15.50 -4.94
N ILE A 207 -14.80 -14.40 -4.33
CA ILE A 207 -13.97 -13.32 -3.79
C ILE A 207 -14.30 -13.09 -2.30
N LEU A 208 -15.58 -13.17 -1.96
CA LEU A 208 -16.13 -12.82 -0.66
C LEU A 208 -17.42 -13.64 -0.40
N GLU A 209 -17.58 -14.14 0.81
CA GLU A 209 -18.88 -14.56 1.33
C GLU A 209 -19.44 -13.40 2.19
N PRO A 210 -20.36 -12.58 1.65
CA PRO A 210 -20.90 -11.46 2.39
C PRO A 210 -21.84 -11.96 3.49
N ASP A 211 -21.67 -11.43 4.69
CA ASP A 211 -22.62 -11.65 5.78
C ASP A 211 -23.83 -10.71 5.65
N THR A 212 -24.90 -11.03 6.37
CA THR A 212 -26.13 -10.23 6.35
C THR A 212 -25.89 -8.80 6.87
N SER A 213 -24.88 -8.61 7.73
CA SER A 213 -24.50 -7.31 8.28
C SER A 213 -23.92 -6.40 7.19
N LEU A 214 -22.94 -6.87 6.42
CA LEU A 214 -22.29 -6.13 5.35
C LEU A 214 -23.27 -5.79 4.22
N PHE A 215 -24.17 -6.72 3.88
CA PHE A 215 -25.21 -6.47 2.89
C PHE A 215 -26.16 -5.35 3.32
N LYS A 216 -26.65 -5.38 4.57
CA LYS A 216 -27.50 -4.31 5.12
C LYS A 216 -26.79 -2.97 5.09
N GLN A 217 -25.55 -2.92 5.56
CA GLN A 217 -24.73 -1.71 5.55
C GLN A 217 -24.54 -1.14 4.14
N ALA A 218 -24.32 -2.00 3.13
CA ALA A 218 -24.21 -1.58 1.74
C ALA A 218 -25.54 -1.02 1.21
N THR A 219 -26.68 -1.67 1.50
CA THR A 219 -27.99 -1.17 1.06
C THR A 219 -28.33 0.19 1.67
N GLU A 220 -28.05 0.40 2.96
CA GLU A 220 -28.28 1.68 3.65
C GLU A 220 -27.48 2.81 2.99
N LYS A 221 -26.17 2.59 2.77
CA LYS A 221 -25.32 3.57 2.09
C LYS A 221 -25.75 3.88 0.67
N LEU A 222 -26.23 2.88 -0.07
CA LEU A 222 -26.72 3.08 -1.43
C LEU A 222 -28.06 3.83 -1.45
N ILE A 223 -28.90 3.69 -0.43
CA ILE A 223 -30.11 4.50 -0.25
C ILE A 223 -29.74 5.95 0.08
N GLU A 224 -28.81 6.16 1.03
CA GLU A 224 -28.33 7.50 1.39
C GLU A 224 -27.71 8.25 0.19
N ARG A 225 -27.07 7.52 -0.72
CA ARG A 225 -26.47 8.04 -1.95
C ARG A 225 -27.43 8.10 -3.14
N GLU A 226 -28.71 7.80 -2.92
CA GLU A 226 -29.77 7.83 -3.93
C GLU A 226 -29.52 6.93 -5.15
N PHE A 227 -28.78 5.83 -5.00
CA PHE A 227 -28.61 4.83 -6.08
C PHE A 227 -29.78 3.84 -6.15
N ILE A 228 -30.39 3.54 -5.01
CA ILE A 228 -31.55 2.66 -4.89
C ILE A 228 -32.51 3.24 -3.86
N ARG A 229 -33.80 2.91 -3.94
CA ARG A 229 -34.80 3.20 -2.91
C ARG A 229 -35.60 1.97 -2.55
N ARG A 230 -36.17 1.94 -1.35
CA ARG A 230 -37.16 0.92 -0.98
C ARG A 230 -38.48 1.20 -1.71
N ALA A 231 -39.12 0.16 -2.21
CA ALA A 231 -40.46 0.25 -2.74
C ALA A 231 -41.46 0.52 -1.61
N GLU A 232 -42.48 1.33 -1.87
CA GLU A 232 -43.56 1.53 -0.91
C GLU A 232 -44.39 0.24 -0.78
N GLY A 233 -44.51 -0.27 0.45
CA GLY A 233 -45.38 -1.40 0.78
C GLY A 233 -44.80 -2.81 0.53
N ASP A 234 -43.55 -2.94 0.10
CA ASP A 234 -42.94 -4.24 -0.20
C ASP A 234 -41.43 -4.26 0.15
N ASP A 235 -40.89 -5.43 0.49
CA ASP A 235 -39.45 -5.61 0.81
C ASP A 235 -38.63 -5.75 -0.48
N ALA A 236 -38.70 -4.71 -1.31
CA ALA A 236 -38.05 -4.63 -2.61
C ALA A 236 -37.26 -3.33 -2.78
N TYR A 237 -36.19 -3.39 -3.56
CA TYR A 237 -35.34 -2.26 -3.92
C TYR A 237 -35.56 -1.89 -5.38
N VAL A 238 -35.64 -0.58 -5.66
CA VAL A 238 -35.80 0.00 -7.00
C VAL A 238 -34.58 0.84 -7.31
N TYR A 239 -34.00 0.65 -8.50
CA TYR A 239 -32.85 1.44 -8.97
C TYR A 239 -33.30 2.86 -9.34
N ILE A 240 -32.50 3.86 -8.97
CA ILE A 240 -32.71 5.26 -9.34
C ILE A 240 -31.74 5.58 -10.50
N PRO A 241 -32.26 6.01 -11.67
CA PRO A 241 -31.46 6.32 -12.86
C PRO A 241 -30.39 7.39 -12.65
#